data_AF-A0A966XXF3-F1
#
_entry.id   AF-A0A966XXF3-F1
#
_cell.length_a   1.000
_cell.length_b   1.000
_cell.length_c   1.000
_cell.angle_alpha   90.00
_cell.angle_beta   90.00
_cell.angle_gamma   90.00
#
_symmetry.space_group_name_H-M   'P 1'
#
loop_
_entity.id
_entity.type
_entity.pdbx_description
1 polymer ?
#
loop_
_entity_poly.entity_id
_entity_poly.type
_entity_poly.pdbx_seq_one_letter_code
_entity_poly.pdbx_strand_id
1 'polypeptide(L)'
;MPAKTTVGIYRTDDWGTPPPYVRDNFERTAALLADAGFTVREVVLPAEYNALSDAQHAIVQYETARLFDWELREMRDRLDKGVRDLVEGGLAVTQSQYNAAQDLGHRLRQRFDTDLGDVDVLMVPGSEGEPPPVSNCGSNIFIRMWMMLHVPDVSLPAGRGPGGLPLSVQLIGRHNDDAALLTHARRIEAALAT
;
A
#
# COMPACT_ATOMS: atom_id res chain seq x y z
N MET A 1 14.27 -6.69 28.92
CA MET A 1 14.28 -5.80 27.74
C MET A 1 13.03 -6.11 26.92
N PRO A 2 12.29 -5.11 26.40
CA PRO A 2 11.20 -5.40 25.47
C PRO A 2 11.75 -6.17 24.26
N ALA A 3 10.96 -7.08 23.71
CA ALA A 3 11.36 -7.86 22.55
C ALA A 3 11.80 -6.95 21.40
N LYS A 4 12.87 -7.36 20.72
CA LYS A 4 13.42 -6.68 19.54
C LYS A 4 12.41 -6.81 18.40
N THR A 5 11.93 -5.69 17.87
CA THR A 5 10.94 -5.69 16.78
C THR A 5 11.56 -6.25 15.50
N THR A 6 10.85 -7.18 14.88
CA THR A 6 11.18 -7.77 13.58
C THR A 6 10.43 -7.04 12.49
N VAL A 7 11.17 -6.26 11.71
CA VAL A 7 10.69 -5.53 10.53
C VAL A 7 10.91 -6.40 9.30
N GLY A 8 9.83 -6.79 8.65
CA GLY A 8 9.89 -7.43 7.33
C GLY A 8 9.99 -6.37 6.25
N ILE A 9 10.93 -6.47 5.32
CA ILE A 9 10.94 -5.62 4.12
C ILE A 9 10.28 -6.39 2.98
N TYR A 10 9.32 -5.77 2.30
CA TYR A 10 8.63 -6.38 1.17
C TYR A 10 8.76 -5.54 -0.09
N ARG A 11 9.27 -6.17 -1.14
CA ARG A 11 9.37 -5.59 -2.47
C ARG A 11 8.22 -6.17 -3.28
N THR A 12 7.17 -5.36 -3.48
CA THR A 12 6.01 -5.73 -4.29
C THR A 12 6.44 -5.98 -5.75
N ASP A 13 5.55 -6.55 -6.57
CA ASP A 13 5.79 -6.64 -8.02
C ASP A 13 6.00 -5.26 -8.68
N ASP A 14 5.46 -4.21 -8.07
CA ASP A 14 5.64 -2.81 -8.49
C ASP A 14 6.97 -2.20 -8.03
N TRP A 15 7.90 -2.96 -7.43
CA TRP A 15 9.19 -2.47 -6.96
C TRP A 15 10.05 -1.81 -8.07
N GLY A 16 9.83 -2.23 -9.33
CA GLY A 16 10.47 -1.63 -10.49
C GLY A 16 9.95 -0.22 -10.83
N THR A 17 8.74 0.12 -10.40
CA THR A 17 8.01 1.33 -10.83
C THR A 17 8.58 2.63 -10.25
N PRO A 18 8.96 2.71 -8.95
CA PRO A 18 9.54 3.93 -8.40
C PRO A 18 10.87 4.32 -9.06
N PRO A 19 11.23 5.61 -9.06
CA PRO A 19 12.55 6.07 -9.45
C PRO A 19 13.61 5.59 -8.43
N PRO A 20 14.91 5.51 -8.83
CA PRO A 20 15.97 5.01 -7.97
C PRO A 20 16.03 5.65 -6.59
N TYR A 21 15.83 6.97 -6.48
CA TYR A 21 15.91 7.67 -5.20
C TYR A 21 14.90 7.19 -4.16
N VAL A 22 13.75 6.64 -4.56
CA VAL A 22 12.76 6.06 -3.64
C VAL A 22 13.24 4.72 -3.12
N ARG A 23 13.76 3.87 -4.02
CA ARG A 23 14.34 2.58 -3.64
C ARG A 23 15.57 2.76 -2.76
N ASP A 24 16.47 3.67 -3.12
CA ASP A 24 17.66 3.98 -2.33
C ASP A 24 17.28 4.51 -0.95
N ASN A 25 16.23 5.35 -0.87
CA ASN A 25 15.68 5.80 0.41
C ASN A 25 15.15 4.64 1.25
N PHE A 26 14.38 3.72 0.65
CA PHE A 26 13.85 2.54 1.33
C PHE A 26 14.96 1.62 1.85
N GLU A 27 15.98 1.32 1.04
CA GLU A 27 17.13 0.51 1.46
C GLU A 27 17.92 1.19 2.58
N ARG A 28 18.12 2.52 2.48
CA ARG A 28 18.76 3.31 3.55
C ARG A 28 17.94 3.25 4.83
N THR A 29 16.61 3.35 4.76
CA THR A 29 15.73 3.21 5.93
C THR A 29 15.86 1.83 6.56
N ALA A 30 15.89 0.76 5.75
CA ALA A 30 16.11 -0.61 6.25
C ALA A 30 17.46 -0.75 6.97
N ALA A 31 18.53 -0.18 6.41
CA ALA A 31 19.86 -0.18 7.02
C ALA A 31 19.90 0.58 8.36
N LEU A 32 19.31 1.78 8.42
CA LEU A 32 19.22 2.57 9.66
C LEU A 32 18.50 1.82 10.77
N LEU A 33 17.42 1.11 10.45
CA LEU A 33 16.71 0.28 11.42
C LEU A 33 17.57 -0.90 11.89
N ALA A 34 18.33 -1.54 11.01
CA ALA A 34 19.25 -2.60 11.41
C ALA A 34 20.34 -2.07 12.36
N ASP A 35 20.93 -0.91 12.06
CA ASP A 35 21.95 -0.25 12.90
C ASP A 35 21.39 0.20 14.25
N ALA A 36 20.12 0.63 14.29
CA ALA A 36 19.39 0.95 15.52
C ALA A 36 18.99 -0.30 16.33
N GLY A 37 19.35 -1.50 15.85
CA GLY A 37 19.18 -2.74 16.57
C GLY A 37 17.83 -3.42 16.35
N PHE A 38 17.09 -3.11 15.29
CA PHE A 38 15.93 -3.91 14.85
C PHE A 38 16.38 -5.18 14.13
N THR A 39 15.50 -6.19 14.06
CA THR A 39 15.73 -7.35 13.17
C THR A 39 15.09 -6.99 11.85
N VAL A 40 15.89 -6.81 10.80
CA VAL A 40 15.39 -6.47 9.46
C VAL A 40 15.61 -7.67 8.55
N ARG A 41 14.55 -8.16 7.90
CA ARG A 41 14.65 -9.29 6.97
C ARG A 41 13.70 -9.15 5.80
N GLU A 42 14.09 -9.71 4.67
CA GLU A 42 13.22 -9.77 3.51
C GLU A 42 12.06 -10.75 3.72
N VAL A 43 10.88 -10.34 3.27
CA VAL A 43 9.66 -11.14 3.22
C VAL A 43 9.34 -11.40 1.77
N VAL A 44 8.93 -12.64 1.48
CA VAL A 44 8.38 -13.02 0.17
C VAL A 44 7.00 -13.59 0.45
N LEU A 45 5.96 -12.88 0.02
CA LEU A 45 4.60 -13.38 0.06
C LEU A 45 4.35 -14.32 -1.13
N PRO A 46 3.37 -15.24 -1.04
CA PRO A 46 2.96 -16.05 -2.18
C PRO A 46 2.63 -15.19 -3.42
N ALA A 47 2.98 -15.66 -4.62
CA ALA A 47 2.76 -14.93 -5.87
C ALA A 47 1.30 -14.50 -6.12
N GLU A 48 0.34 -15.16 -5.45
CA GLU A 48 -1.08 -14.80 -5.52
C GLU A 48 -1.38 -13.38 -5.00
N TYR A 49 -0.53 -12.83 -4.10
CA TYR A 49 -0.69 -11.48 -3.57
C TYR A 49 -0.51 -10.41 -4.65
N ASN A 50 0.22 -10.72 -5.71
CA ASN A 50 0.53 -9.78 -6.79
C ASN A 50 -0.73 -9.37 -7.57
N ALA A 51 -1.75 -10.22 -7.58
CA ALA A 51 -3.04 -9.92 -8.21
C ALA A 51 -3.96 -9.03 -7.35
N LEU A 52 -3.62 -8.74 -6.08
CA LEU A 52 -4.49 -7.97 -5.18
C LEU A 52 -4.66 -6.51 -5.60
N SER A 53 -3.63 -5.89 -6.17
CA SER A 53 -3.70 -4.49 -6.63
C SER A 53 -4.73 -4.34 -7.76
N ASP A 54 -4.69 -5.25 -8.74
CA ASP A 54 -5.63 -5.28 -9.86
C ASP A 54 -7.03 -5.69 -9.42
N ALA A 55 -7.15 -6.67 -8.52
CA ALA A 55 -8.42 -7.09 -7.95
C ALA A 55 -9.12 -5.93 -7.21
N GLN A 56 -8.36 -5.18 -6.40
CA GLN A 56 -8.86 -4.00 -5.71
C GLN A 56 -9.34 -2.93 -6.69
N HIS A 57 -8.57 -2.69 -7.76
CA HIS A 57 -8.94 -1.71 -8.78
C HIS A 57 -10.23 -2.12 -9.52
N ALA A 58 -10.36 -3.40 -9.89
CA ALA A 58 -11.55 -3.93 -10.54
C ALA A 58 -12.79 -3.79 -9.65
N ILE A 59 -12.68 -4.04 -8.35
CA ILE A 59 -13.76 -3.84 -7.38
C ILE A 59 -14.19 -2.38 -7.34
N VAL A 60 -13.23 -1.46 -7.15
CA VAL A 60 -13.54 -0.02 -7.08
C VAL A 60 -14.18 0.46 -8.36
N GLN A 61 -13.66 0.10 -9.53
CA GLN A 61 -14.26 0.45 -10.81
C GLN A 61 -15.70 -0.07 -10.91
N TYR A 62 -15.90 -1.37 -10.67
CA TYR A 62 -17.20 -2.02 -10.76
C TYR A 62 -18.25 -1.38 -9.86
N GLU A 63 -17.90 -1.11 -8.60
CA GLU A 63 -18.81 -0.51 -7.62
C GLU A 63 -19.06 0.97 -7.93
N THR A 64 -18.02 1.73 -8.28
CA THR A 64 -18.15 3.15 -8.63
C THR A 64 -19.05 3.35 -9.86
N ALA A 65 -18.93 2.48 -10.86
CA ALA A 65 -19.79 2.53 -12.05
C ALA A 65 -21.28 2.40 -11.72
N ARG A 66 -21.63 1.61 -10.71
CA ARG A 66 -23.02 1.43 -10.24
C ARG A 66 -23.46 2.56 -9.34
N LEU A 67 -22.55 3.08 -8.50
CA LEU A 67 -22.82 4.19 -7.60
C LEU A 67 -23.07 5.50 -8.37
N PHE A 68 -22.32 5.73 -9.44
CA PHE A 68 -22.36 6.96 -10.25
C PHE A 68 -23.15 6.80 -11.57
N ASP A 69 -24.01 5.78 -11.69
CA ASP A 69 -24.78 5.53 -12.93
C ASP A 69 -25.64 6.74 -13.32
N TRP A 70 -26.27 7.39 -12.33
CA TRP A 70 -27.11 8.56 -12.57
C TRP A 70 -26.28 9.79 -12.97
N GLU A 71 -25.20 10.07 -12.26
CA GLU A 71 -24.31 11.19 -12.54
C GLU A 71 -23.68 11.06 -13.93
N LEU A 72 -23.31 9.83 -14.32
CA LEU A 72 -22.77 9.58 -15.65
C LEU A 72 -23.82 9.83 -16.74
N ARG A 73 -25.09 9.48 -16.51
CA ARG A 73 -26.17 9.67 -17.51
C ARG A 73 -26.63 11.12 -17.61
N GLU A 74 -26.84 11.77 -16.48
CA GLU A 74 -27.50 13.09 -16.43
C GLU A 74 -26.51 14.25 -16.33
N MET A 75 -25.28 13.99 -15.85
CA MET A 75 -24.31 15.02 -15.52
C MET A 75 -22.90 14.71 -16.01
N ARG A 76 -22.77 13.89 -17.07
CA ARG A 76 -21.47 13.43 -17.61
C ARG A 76 -20.42 14.52 -17.70
N ASP A 77 -20.77 15.65 -18.33
CA ASP A 77 -19.83 16.73 -18.61
C ASP A 77 -19.43 17.55 -17.37
N ARG A 78 -20.15 17.37 -16.25
CA ARG A 78 -19.84 17.98 -14.96
C ARG A 78 -18.98 17.09 -14.07
N LEU A 79 -18.82 15.81 -14.41
CA LEU A 79 -17.90 14.92 -13.71
C LEU A 79 -16.46 15.26 -14.06
N ASP A 80 -15.61 15.28 -13.03
CA ASP A 80 -14.16 15.29 -13.22
C ASP A 80 -13.73 14.16 -14.16
N LYS A 81 -12.68 14.40 -14.95
CA LYS A 81 -12.22 13.44 -15.95
C LYS A 81 -11.82 12.11 -15.29
N GLY A 82 -11.10 12.15 -14.17
CA GLY A 82 -10.64 10.93 -13.49
C GLY A 82 -11.80 10.09 -12.95
N VAL A 83 -12.83 10.75 -12.40
CA VAL A 83 -14.07 10.05 -11.98
C VAL A 83 -14.77 9.45 -13.19
N ARG A 84 -14.91 10.20 -14.29
CA ARG A 84 -15.55 9.71 -15.52
C ARG A 84 -14.83 8.48 -16.08
N ASP A 85 -13.49 8.53 -16.18
CA ASP A 85 -12.68 7.40 -16.64
C ASP A 85 -12.86 6.17 -15.73
N LEU A 86 -12.93 6.38 -14.40
CA LEU A 86 -13.11 5.30 -13.43
C LEU A 86 -14.49 4.63 -13.58
N VAL A 87 -15.55 5.43 -13.72
CA VAL A 87 -16.93 4.96 -13.92
C VAL A 87 -17.07 4.23 -15.26
N GLU A 88 -16.59 4.83 -16.35
CA GLU A 88 -16.64 4.22 -17.70
C GLU A 88 -15.84 2.91 -17.75
N GLY A 89 -14.67 2.85 -17.11
CA GLY A 89 -13.88 1.62 -16.96
C GLY A 89 -14.64 0.52 -16.19
N GLY A 90 -15.37 0.90 -15.15
CA GLY A 90 -16.17 -0.04 -14.35
C GLY A 90 -17.37 -0.65 -15.09
N LEU A 91 -17.88 0.00 -16.14
CA LEU A 91 -18.91 -0.59 -17.00
C LEU A 91 -18.40 -1.80 -17.80
N ALA A 92 -17.09 -1.86 -18.06
CA ALA A 92 -16.45 -2.99 -18.75
C ALA A 92 -16.12 -4.17 -17.82
N VAL A 93 -16.12 -3.94 -16.50
CA VAL A 93 -15.86 -5.00 -15.51
C VAL A 93 -17.10 -5.88 -15.37
N THR A 94 -16.96 -7.16 -15.71
CA THR A 94 -18.04 -8.14 -15.62
C THR A 94 -18.31 -8.54 -14.16
N GLN A 95 -19.53 -8.99 -13.87
CA GLN A 95 -19.88 -9.56 -12.56
C GLN A 95 -18.97 -10.73 -12.16
N SER A 96 -18.52 -11.54 -13.14
CA SER A 96 -17.60 -12.65 -12.90
C SER A 96 -16.21 -12.17 -12.47
N GLN A 97 -15.67 -11.12 -13.11
CA GLN A 97 -14.38 -10.53 -12.71
C GLN A 97 -14.47 -9.90 -11.32
N TYR A 98 -15.56 -9.18 -11.04
CA TYR A 98 -15.81 -8.61 -9.72
C TYR A 98 -15.89 -9.70 -8.64
N ASN A 99 -16.65 -10.78 -8.87
CA ASN A 99 -16.75 -11.88 -7.90
C ASN A 99 -15.39 -12.55 -7.67
N ALA A 100 -14.63 -12.81 -8.75
CA ALA A 100 -13.30 -13.41 -8.64
C ALA A 100 -12.32 -12.52 -7.85
N ALA A 101 -12.40 -11.19 -8.03
CA ALA A 101 -11.62 -10.24 -7.26
C ALA A 101 -12.00 -10.28 -5.77
N GLN A 102 -13.29 -10.29 -5.44
CA GLN A 102 -13.77 -10.40 -4.06
C GLN A 102 -13.31 -11.71 -3.39
N ASP A 103 -13.42 -12.83 -4.10
CA ASP A 103 -13.01 -14.15 -3.61
C ASP A 103 -11.49 -14.21 -3.35
N LEU A 104 -10.68 -13.60 -4.22
CA LEU A 104 -9.24 -13.47 -4.01
C LEU A 104 -8.93 -12.69 -2.74
N GLY A 105 -9.57 -11.53 -2.56
CA GLY A 105 -9.40 -10.69 -1.37
C GLY A 105 -9.75 -11.42 -0.09
N HIS A 106 -10.92 -12.07 -0.04
CA HIS A 106 -11.35 -12.84 1.13
C HIS A 106 -10.38 -13.95 1.49
N ARG A 107 -9.89 -14.70 0.50
CA ARG A 107 -8.99 -15.82 0.72
C ARG A 107 -7.61 -15.39 1.21
N LEU A 108 -7.03 -14.34 0.62
CA LEU A 108 -5.71 -13.86 1.04
C LEU A 108 -5.77 -13.09 2.36
N ARG A 109 -6.87 -12.38 2.64
CA ARG A 109 -7.14 -11.80 3.95
C ARG A 109 -7.03 -12.81 5.08
N GLN A 110 -7.68 -13.97 4.92
CA GLN A 110 -7.66 -15.03 5.93
C GLN A 110 -6.28 -15.66 6.13
N ARG A 111 -5.39 -15.57 5.13
CA ARG A 111 -4.06 -16.18 5.16
C ARG A 111 -2.96 -15.21 5.56
N PHE A 112 -3.16 -13.90 5.38
CA PHE A 112 -2.10 -12.90 5.50
C PHE A 112 -1.31 -13.00 6.80
N ASP A 113 -1.98 -13.08 7.95
CA ASP A 113 -1.29 -13.16 9.25
C ASP A 113 -0.42 -14.43 9.37
N THR A 114 -0.83 -15.53 8.72
CA THR A 114 -0.04 -16.77 8.67
C THR A 114 1.11 -16.64 7.68
N ASP A 115 0.86 -16.12 6.48
CA ASP A 115 1.86 -15.93 5.43
C ASP A 115 2.94 -14.90 5.86
N LEU A 116 2.60 -13.96 6.73
CA LEU A 116 3.52 -12.97 7.32
C LEU A 116 4.52 -13.60 8.32
N GLY A 117 4.23 -14.80 8.84
CA GLY A 117 5.13 -15.55 9.74
C GLY A 117 5.44 -14.80 11.03
N ASP A 118 6.71 -14.82 11.48
CA ASP A 118 7.15 -14.15 12.72
C ASP A 118 7.53 -12.67 12.53
N VAL A 119 7.03 -12.00 11.49
CA VAL A 119 7.25 -10.56 11.30
C VAL A 119 6.27 -9.78 12.16
N ASP A 120 6.76 -8.79 12.91
CA ASP A 120 5.91 -7.93 13.74
C ASP A 120 5.24 -6.85 12.89
N VAL A 121 5.98 -6.29 11.93
CA VAL A 121 5.52 -5.23 11.04
C VAL A 121 6.20 -5.34 9.67
N LEU A 122 5.44 -5.19 8.59
CA LEU A 122 5.97 -5.14 7.23
C LEU A 122 6.28 -3.69 6.86
N MET A 123 7.40 -3.43 6.21
CA MET A 123 7.79 -2.13 5.68
C MET A 123 7.81 -2.19 4.15
N VAL A 124 7.14 -1.24 3.52
CA VAL A 124 7.06 -1.06 2.06
C VAL A 124 7.28 0.42 1.69
N PRO A 125 7.58 0.75 0.42
CA PRO A 125 7.58 2.14 -0.02
C PRO A 125 6.24 2.81 0.30
N GLY A 126 6.26 4.03 0.85
CA GLY A 126 5.02 4.75 1.14
C GLY A 126 4.41 5.44 -0.07
N SER A 127 5.15 5.59 -1.18
CA SER A 127 4.69 6.19 -2.42
C SER A 127 5.65 5.88 -3.58
N GLU A 128 5.24 6.23 -4.80
CA GLU A 128 6.08 6.15 -6.01
C GLU A 128 7.14 7.26 -6.09
N GLY A 129 7.18 8.23 -5.17
CA GLY A 129 8.08 9.37 -5.30
C GLY A 129 7.73 10.56 -4.42
N GLU A 130 8.43 11.67 -4.67
CA GLU A 130 8.03 12.96 -4.14
C GLU A 130 6.59 13.30 -4.58
N PRO A 131 5.83 14.05 -3.76
CA PRO A 131 4.49 14.48 -4.10
C PRO A 131 4.45 15.18 -5.47
N PRO A 132 3.55 14.78 -6.37
CA PRO A 132 3.40 15.46 -7.65
C PRO A 132 2.77 16.86 -7.46
N PRO A 133 2.70 17.68 -8.53
CA PRO A 133 1.97 18.95 -8.49
C PRO A 133 0.52 18.76 -8.04
N VAL A 134 -0.07 19.79 -7.43
CA VAL A 134 -1.43 19.75 -6.83
C VAL A 134 -2.57 19.33 -7.77
N SER A 135 -2.36 19.39 -9.08
CA SER A 135 -3.31 18.92 -10.10
C SER A 135 -3.31 17.40 -10.28
N ASN A 136 -2.42 16.68 -9.60
CA ASN A 136 -2.27 15.23 -9.68
C ASN A 136 -2.26 14.68 -8.25
N CYS A 137 -3.12 13.70 -7.98
CA CYS A 137 -3.20 13.06 -6.66
C CYS A 137 -2.10 12.01 -6.42
N GLY A 138 -1.30 11.71 -7.45
CA GLY A 138 -0.33 10.63 -7.42
C GLY A 138 -0.95 9.26 -7.66
N SER A 139 -0.09 8.24 -7.64
CA SER A 139 -0.48 6.84 -7.74
C SER A 139 -0.72 6.26 -6.37
N ASN A 140 -1.66 5.32 -6.28
CA ASN A 140 -1.95 4.54 -5.09
C ASN A 140 -1.45 3.09 -5.20
N ILE A 141 -0.55 2.77 -6.14
CA ILE A 141 -0.12 1.37 -6.41
C ILE A 141 0.40 0.65 -5.16
N PHE A 142 1.15 1.34 -4.30
CA PHE A 142 1.70 0.78 -3.05
C PHE A 142 0.67 0.65 -1.92
N ILE A 143 -0.56 1.12 -2.12
CA ILE A 143 -1.61 1.16 -1.09
C ILE A 143 -2.69 0.11 -1.37
N ARG A 144 -3.01 -0.16 -2.65
CA ARG A 144 -4.15 -0.99 -3.06
C ARG A 144 -4.15 -2.39 -2.45
N MET A 145 -2.99 -3.05 -2.40
CA MET A 145 -2.86 -4.40 -1.84
C MET A 145 -3.34 -4.44 -0.38
N TRP A 146 -2.91 -3.49 0.44
CA TRP A 146 -3.22 -3.44 1.87
C TRP A 146 -4.67 -3.07 2.12
N MET A 147 -5.22 -2.17 1.30
CA MET A 147 -6.65 -1.85 1.28
C MET A 147 -7.49 -3.09 0.99
N MET A 148 -7.06 -3.96 0.08
CA MET A 148 -7.76 -5.20 -0.24
C MET A 148 -7.69 -6.21 0.91
N LEU A 149 -6.57 -6.24 1.62
CA LEU A 149 -6.37 -7.11 2.76
C LEU A 149 -7.15 -6.65 4.00
N HIS A 150 -7.48 -5.36 4.15
CA HIS A 150 -8.13 -4.81 5.36
C HIS A 150 -7.21 -4.85 6.60
N VAL A 151 -5.91 -4.72 6.37
CA VAL A 151 -4.90 -4.66 7.43
C VAL A 151 -4.62 -3.20 7.79
N PRO A 152 -4.28 -2.90 9.05
CA PRO A 152 -3.91 -1.55 9.44
C PRO A 152 -2.57 -1.18 8.82
N ASP A 153 -2.45 0.07 8.39
CA ASP A 153 -1.22 0.64 7.87
C ASP A 153 -0.97 2.05 8.42
N VAL A 154 0.31 2.44 8.51
CA VAL A 154 0.71 3.80 8.89
C VAL A 154 1.94 4.23 8.11
N SER A 155 1.94 5.46 7.60
CA SER A 155 3.09 6.04 6.90
C SER A 155 3.96 6.86 7.83
N LEU A 156 5.28 6.65 7.76
CA LEU A 156 6.28 7.42 8.49
C LEU A 156 7.17 8.21 7.54
N PRO A 157 7.53 9.46 7.86
CA PRO A 157 8.58 10.18 7.14
C PRO A 157 9.90 9.43 7.19
N ALA A 158 10.54 9.25 6.04
CA ALA A 158 11.75 8.44 5.92
C ALA A 158 12.91 9.17 5.25
N GLY A 159 12.74 10.44 4.85
CA GLY A 159 13.78 11.21 4.19
C GLY A 159 13.21 12.30 3.30
N ARG A 160 14.04 12.82 2.40
CA ARG A 160 13.65 13.75 1.35
C ARG A 160 14.19 13.30 0.01
N GLY A 161 13.43 13.56 -1.04
CA GLY A 161 13.86 13.29 -2.41
C GLY A 161 14.74 14.41 -2.98
N PRO A 162 15.07 14.33 -4.28
CA PRO A 162 15.97 15.27 -4.94
C PRO A 162 15.40 16.69 -5.05
N GLY A 163 14.07 16.86 -5.07
CA GLY A 163 13.40 18.16 -5.00
C GLY A 163 13.29 18.71 -3.58
N GLY A 164 13.81 17.97 -2.58
CA GLY A 164 13.72 18.34 -1.17
C GLY A 164 12.35 18.08 -0.57
N LEU A 165 11.45 17.37 -1.25
CA LEU A 165 10.13 17.04 -0.73
C LEU A 165 10.17 15.75 0.10
N PRO A 166 9.25 15.56 1.06
CA PRO A 166 9.26 14.40 1.95
C PRO A 166 9.08 13.08 1.20
N LEU A 167 9.81 12.05 1.65
CA LEU A 167 9.58 10.66 1.29
C LEU A 167 9.09 9.89 2.52
N SER A 168 8.39 8.79 2.28
CA SER A 168 7.84 7.93 3.33
C SER A 168 8.13 6.45 3.10
N VAL A 169 8.13 5.71 4.20
CA VAL A 169 7.87 4.27 4.21
C VAL A 169 6.52 4.03 4.85
N GLN A 170 5.84 2.98 4.43
CA GLN A 170 4.58 2.54 5.02
C GLN A 170 4.85 1.27 5.83
N LEU A 171 4.24 1.22 7.00
CA LEU A 171 4.28 0.10 7.92
C LEU A 171 2.92 -0.59 7.91
N ILE A 172 2.90 -1.90 7.67
CA ILE A 172 1.69 -2.72 7.61
C ILE A 172 1.67 -3.66 8.81
N GLY A 173 0.58 -3.62 9.57
CA GLY A 173 0.32 -4.48 10.71
C GLY A 173 -0.51 -5.71 10.38
N ARG A 174 -0.85 -6.46 11.41
CA ARG A 174 -1.76 -7.61 11.34
C ARG A 174 -3.21 -7.17 11.47
N HIS A 175 -4.12 -8.04 11.05
CA HIS A 175 -5.55 -7.77 11.18
C HIS A 175 -5.95 -7.41 12.61
N ASN A 176 -6.63 -6.26 12.75
CA ASN A 176 -7.13 -5.73 14.02
C ASN A 176 -6.04 -5.45 15.08
N ASP A 177 -4.78 -5.31 14.68
CA ASP A 177 -3.65 -5.12 15.59
C ASP A 177 -3.08 -3.69 15.53
N ASP A 178 -3.95 -2.71 15.31
CA ASP A 178 -3.63 -1.29 15.16
C ASP A 178 -2.77 -0.73 16.32
N ALA A 179 -3.08 -1.13 17.55
CA ALA A 179 -2.34 -0.68 18.73
C ALA A 179 -0.89 -1.21 18.75
N ALA A 180 -0.69 -2.47 18.32
CA ALA A 180 0.64 -3.03 18.16
C ALA A 180 1.39 -2.34 17.03
N LEU A 181 0.73 -2.12 15.88
CA LEU A 181 1.29 -1.37 14.76
C LEU A 181 1.78 0.02 15.18
N LEU A 182 0.96 0.79 15.88
CA LEU A 182 1.34 2.13 16.36
C LEU A 182 2.49 2.08 17.37
N THR A 183 2.55 1.04 18.21
CA THR A 183 3.67 0.81 19.13
C THR A 183 4.97 0.57 18.36
N HIS A 184 4.95 -0.26 17.31
CA HIS A 184 6.09 -0.49 16.44
C HIS A 184 6.47 0.77 15.65
N ALA A 185 5.49 1.47 15.10
CA ALA A 185 5.68 2.70 14.34
C ALA A 185 6.37 3.77 15.19
N ARG A 186 5.96 3.95 16.46
CA ARG A 186 6.59 4.91 17.37
C ARG A 186 8.06 4.57 17.64
N ARG A 187 8.38 3.28 17.79
CA ARG A 187 9.77 2.82 17.99
C ARG A 187 10.62 3.06 16.73
N ILE A 188 10.07 2.76 15.56
CA ILE A 188 10.72 2.94 14.25
C ILE A 188 10.95 4.43 14.00
N GLU A 189 9.94 5.27 14.18
CA GLU A 189 10.05 6.73 14.05
C GLU A 189 11.17 7.30 14.93
N ALA A 190 11.25 6.88 16.20
CA ALA A 190 12.30 7.34 17.11
C ALA A 190 13.71 6.96 16.63
N ALA A 191 13.86 5.83 15.94
CA ALA A 191 15.13 5.38 15.36
C ALA A 191 15.47 6.06 14.03
N LEU A 192 14.48 6.62 13.33
CA LEU A 192 14.70 7.41 12.10
C LEU A 192 14.99 8.89 12.38
N ALA A 193 14.69 9.36 13.60
CA ALA A 193 14.94 10.74 14.03
C ALA A 193 16.37 10.99 14.56
N THR A 194 17.19 9.95 14.66
CA THR A 194 18.61 10.00 15.05
C THR A 194 19.52 10.02 13.84
#